data_AF-A0A364RCB3-F1
#
_entry.id   AF-A0A364RCB3-F1
#
_cell.length_a   1.000
_cell.length_b   1.000
_cell.length_c   1.000
_cell.angle_alpha   90.00
_cell.angle_beta   90.00
_cell.angle_gamma   90.00
#
_symmetry.space_group_name_H-M   'P 1'
#
loop_
_entity.id
_entity.type
_entity.pdbx_description
1 polymer ?
#
loop_
_entity_poly.entity_id
_entity_poly.type
_entity_poly.pdbx_seq_one_letter_code
_entity_poly.pdbx_strand_id
1 'polypeptide(L)'
;MTDKKRNVLKQLISGRISPQEAAARLQTEEGTNSIALAIRAANGLYNIGSETGLTYEEMKELFAGSLYVEIDEDDALLGGNGLPS
;
A
#
# COMPACT_ATOMS: atom_id res chain seq x y z
N MET A 1 10.38 4.39 -16.49
CA MET A 1 9.36 4.62 -15.44
C MET A 1 8.20 5.33 -16.12
N THR A 2 7.08 4.63 -16.33
CA THR A 2 5.98 5.05 -17.22
C THR A 2 5.18 6.20 -16.58
N ASP A 3 4.89 7.28 -17.33
CA ASP A 3 4.21 8.50 -16.86
C ASP A 3 2.90 8.25 -16.09
N LYS A 4 2.23 7.14 -16.37
CA LYS A 4 1.02 6.71 -15.68
C LYS A 4 1.26 6.29 -14.23
N LYS A 5 2.38 5.63 -13.92
CA LYS A 5 2.77 5.22 -12.55
C LYS A 5 2.96 6.45 -11.66
N ARG A 6 3.59 7.48 -12.21
CA ARG A 6 3.79 8.78 -11.55
C ARG A 6 2.46 9.52 -11.34
N ASN A 7 1.48 9.33 -12.22
CA ASN A 7 0.14 9.91 -12.07
C ASN A 7 -0.66 9.24 -10.94
N VAL A 8 -0.62 7.91 -10.83
CA VAL A 8 -1.27 7.17 -9.72
C VAL A 8 -0.66 7.52 -8.37
N LEU A 9 0.68 7.55 -8.27
CA LEU A 9 1.38 7.99 -7.05
C LEU A 9 1.05 9.44 -6.69
N LYS A 10 0.97 10.35 -7.68
CA LYS A 10 0.55 11.74 -7.43
C LYS A 10 -0.88 11.82 -6.90
N GLN A 11 -1.79 11.00 -7.41
CA GLN A 11 -3.18 10.96 -6.96
C GLN A 11 -3.29 10.40 -5.54
N LEU A 12 -2.49 9.38 -5.20
CA LEU A 12 -2.38 8.83 -3.84
C LEU A 12 -1.86 9.88 -2.85
N ILE A 13 -0.72 10.51 -3.14
CA ILE A 13 -0.11 11.55 -2.29
C ILE A 13 -1.05 12.77 -2.15
N SER A 14 -1.86 13.05 -3.17
CA SER A 14 -2.86 14.13 -3.11
C SER A 14 -4.17 13.73 -2.43
N GLY A 15 -4.28 12.50 -1.89
CA GLY A 15 -5.49 12.00 -1.24
C GLY A 15 -6.70 11.85 -2.18
N ARG A 16 -6.49 11.88 -3.50
CA ARG A 16 -7.59 11.75 -4.50
C ARG A 16 -8.05 10.31 -4.68
N ILE A 17 -7.19 9.36 -4.37
CA ILE A 17 -7.47 7.93 -4.43
C ILE A 17 -6.94 7.29 -3.14
N SER A 18 -7.66 6.31 -2.62
CA SER A 18 -7.23 5.58 -1.43
C SER A 18 -6.03 4.67 -1.76
N PRO A 19 -5.22 4.30 -0.75
CA PRO A 19 -4.06 3.41 -0.92
C PRO A 19 -4.41 2.10 -1.65
N GLN A 20 -5.57 1.53 -1.33
CA GLN A 20 -6.11 0.33 -1.96
C GLN A 20 -6.41 0.52 -3.45
N GLU A 21 -7.01 1.66 -3.83
CA GLU A 21 -7.31 1.98 -5.23
C GLU A 21 -6.03 2.31 -6.02
N ALA A 22 -5.06 2.97 -5.39
CA ALA A 22 -3.74 3.18 -5.97
C ALA A 22 -3.03 1.84 -6.23
N ALA A 23 -3.07 0.90 -5.28
CA ALA A 23 -2.52 -0.43 -5.45
C ALA A 23 -3.21 -1.20 -6.57
N ALA A 24 -4.54 -1.18 -6.64
CA ALA A 24 -5.30 -1.85 -7.71
C ALA A 24 -4.96 -1.30 -9.10
N ARG A 25 -4.80 0.03 -9.22
CA ARG A 25 -4.42 0.69 -10.48
C ARG A 25 -2.97 0.43 -10.86
N LEU A 26 -2.06 0.42 -9.89
CA LEU A 26 -0.65 0.05 -10.11
C LEU A 26 -0.52 -1.42 -10.52
N GLN A 27 -1.35 -2.31 -9.97
CA GLN A 27 -1.41 -3.73 -10.34
C GLN A 27 -1.98 -3.94 -11.75
N THR A 28 -3.03 -3.19 -12.12
CA THR A 28 -3.68 -3.32 -13.44
C THR A 28 -2.77 -2.87 -14.59
N GLU A 29 -1.94 -1.86 -14.36
CA GLU A 29 -1.14 -1.21 -15.40
C GLU A 29 0.20 -1.90 -15.69
N GLU A 30 0.71 -2.77 -14.81
CA GLU A 30 2.04 -3.39 -14.98
C GLU A 30 2.03 -4.80 -15.57
N GLY A 31 0.90 -5.50 -15.66
CA GLY A 31 0.83 -6.86 -16.24
C GLY A 31 1.71 -7.93 -15.56
N THR A 32 2.65 -7.54 -14.70
CA THR A 32 3.57 -8.41 -13.96
C THR A 32 4.08 -7.68 -12.71
N ASN A 33 3.99 -8.37 -11.56
CA ASN A 33 4.66 -8.10 -10.29
C ASN A 33 4.19 -6.90 -9.44
N SER A 34 3.02 -7.10 -8.83
CA SER A 34 2.83 -7.13 -7.37
C SER A 34 3.64 -6.12 -6.55
N ILE A 35 3.31 -4.83 -6.66
CA ILE A 35 3.61 -3.90 -5.57
C ILE A 35 2.61 -4.17 -4.45
N ALA A 36 3.07 -4.83 -3.40
CA ALA A 36 2.25 -5.09 -2.23
C ALA A 36 2.35 -3.94 -1.22
N LEU A 37 1.24 -3.67 -0.53
CA LEU A 37 1.20 -2.67 0.53
C LEU A 37 1.32 -3.38 1.87
N ALA A 38 2.35 -3.04 2.62
CA ALA A 38 2.55 -3.48 4.00
C ALA A 38 2.09 -2.34 4.92
N ILE A 39 0.95 -2.50 5.58
CA ILE A 39 0.42 -1.50 6.50
C ILE A 39 0.96 -1.83 7.89
N ARG A 40 1.78 -0.97 8.45
CA ARG A 40 2.33 -1.11 9.80
C ARG A 40 1.32 -0.59 10.81
N ALA A 41 0.76 -1.46 11.62
CA ALA A 41 -0.11 -1.12 12.73
C ALA A 41 0.68 -0.51 13.90
N ALA A 42 0.00 0.26 14.75
CA ALA A 42 0.61 0.92 15.92
C ALA A 42 1.26 -0.05 16.92
N ASN A 43 0.83 -1.32 16.92
CA ASN A 43 1.42 -2.39 17.72
C ASN A 43 2.74 -2.96 17.15
N GLY A 44 3.20 -2.46 16.00
CA GLY A 44 4.42 -2.90 15.32
C GLY A 44 4.25 -4.13 14.41
N LEU A 45 3.03 -4.65 14.25
CA LEU A 45 2.71 -5.71 13.30
C LEU A 45 2.33 -5.14 11.93
N TYR A 46 2.40 -5.98 10.91
CA TYR A 46 2.11 -5.63 9.53
C TYR A 46 0.83 -6.32 9.05
N ASN A 47 0.04 -5.58 8.28
CA ASN A 47 -1.16 -6.04 7.61
C ASN A 47 -0.96 -5.95 6.10
N ILE A 48 -1.19 -7.04 5.39
CA ILE A 48 -0.96 -7.18 3.94
C ILE A 48 -2.22 -7.79 3.33
N GLY A 49 -3.07 -6.96 2.71
CA GLY A 49 -4.32 -7.42 2.12
C GLY A 49 -5.23 -8.09 3.15
N SER A 50 -5.36 -9.43 3.07
CA SER A 50 -6.16 -10.24 4.00
C SER A 50 -5.35 -10.81 5.17
N GLU A 51 -4.02 -10.78 5.09
CA GLU A 51 -3.16 -11.26 6.17
C GLU A 51 -2.91 -10.11 7.16
N THR A 52 -3.17 -10.38 8.44
CA THR A 52 -3.10 -9.37 9.49
C THR A 52 -2.28 -9.88 10.66
N GLY A 53 -1.59 -8.97 11.35
CA GLY A 53 -0.78 -9.32 12.52
C GLY A 53 0.56 -10.01 12.20
N LEU A 54 1.11 -9.78 11.02
CA LEU A 54 2.40 -10.35 10.62
C LEU A 54 3.57 -9.64 11.30
N THR A 55 4.60 -10.39 11.67
CA THR A 55 5.86 -9.79 12.11
C THR A 55 6.65 -9.23 10.92
N TYR A 56 7.67 -8.43 11.20
CA TYR A 56 8.55 -7.90 10.16
C TYR A 56 9.26 -8.99 9.36
N GLU A 57 9.62 -10.11 10.01
CA GLU A 57 10.26 -11.25 9.36
C GLU A 57 9.27 -11.98 8.44
N GLU A 58 8.05 -12.27 8.92
CA GLU A 58 7.00 -12.90 8.10
C GLU A 58 6.61 -12.02 6.91
N MET A 59 6.47 -10.71 7.11
CA MET A 59 6.23 -9.75 6.03
C MET A 59 7.34 -9.80 4.98
N LYS A 60 8.60 -9.84 5.42
CA LYS A 60 9.75 -9.93 4.52
C LYS A 60 9.81 -11.26 3.77
N GLU A 61 9.44 -12.37 4.41
CA GLU A 61 9.36 -13.67 3.76
C GLU A 61 8.24 -13.69 2.71
N LEU A 62 7.08 -13.10 3.03
CA LEU A 62 5.94 -12.98 2.10
C LEU A 62 6.30 -12.19 0.84
N PHE A 63 7.16 -11.17 1.01
CA PHE A 63 7.64 -10.32 -0.08
C PHE A 63 9.04 -10.66 -0.57
N ALA A 64 9.59 -11.83 -0.23
CA ALA A 64 10.93 -12.22 -0.66
C ALA A 64 10.99 -12.32 -2.21
N GLY A 65 11.45 -11.25 -2.86
CA GLY A 65 11.50 -11.12 -4.32
C GLY A 65 10.40 -10.25 -4.94
N SER A 66 9.47 -9.71 -4.15
CA SER A 66 8.42 -8.77 -4.57
C SER A 66 8.73 -7.34 -4.13
N LEU A 67 8.28 -6.36 -4.91
CA LEU A 67 8.36 -4.96 -4.50
C LEU A 67 7.25 -4.70 -3.47
N TYR A 68 7.56 -4.08 -2.33
CA TYR A 68 6.55 -3.67 -1.37
C TYR A 68 6.74 -2.22 -0.92
N VAL A 69 5.65 -1.61 -0.46
CA VAL A 69 5.65 -0.27 0.13
C VAL A 69 5.14 -0.39 1.54
N GLU A 70 5.93 0.08 2.50
CA GLU A 70 5.54 0.22 3.90
C GLU A 70 4.78 1.53 4.10
N ILE A 71 3.60 1.46 4.70
CA ILE A 71 2.76 2.60 5.03
C ILE A 71 2.37 2.46 6.49
N ASP A 72 2.41 3.54 7.27
CA ASP A 72 1.89 3.51 8.63
C ASP A 72 0.35 3.41 8.62
N GLU A 73 -0.24 2.77 9.63
CA GLU A 73 -1.69 2.67 9.76
C GLU A 73 -2.35 4.05 9.80
N ASP A 74 -1.71 5.04 10.42
CA ASP A 74 -2.21 6.42 10.46
C ASP A 74 -2.26 7.03 9.05
N ASP A 75 -1.19 6.88 8.26
CA ASP A 75 -1.14 7.32 6.85
C ASP A 75 -2.13 6.55 5.96
N ALA A 76 -2.34 5.26 6.23
CA ALA A 76 -3.30 4.45 5.50
C ALA A 76 -4.76 4.88 5.79
N LEU A 77 -5.06 5.25 7.03
CA LEU A 77 -6.36 5.78 7.46
C LEU A 77 -6.61 7.18 6.91
N LEU A 78 -5.58 8.03 6.83
CA LEU A 78 -5.66 9.37 6.23
C LEU A 78 -6.00 9.33 4.73
N GLY A 79 -5.63 8.26 4.03
CA GLY A 79 -6.05 8.01 2.64
C GLY A 79 -7.44 7.34 2.49
N GLY A 80 -8.03 6.86 3.59
CA GLY A 80 -9.30 6.13 3.62
C GLY A 80 -10.53 6.99 3.89
N ASN A 81 -10.41 8.05 4.71
CA ASN A 81 -11.47 9.02 4.95
C ASN A 81 -10.91 10.21 5.75
N GLY A 82 -10.34 11.19 5.04
CA GLY A 82 -10.37 12.56 5.52
C GLY A 82 -11.75 13.16 5.22
N LEU A 83 -12.78 12.80 5.99
CA LEU A 83 -13.99 13.62 6.10
C LEU A 83 -14.43 13.69 7.57
N PRO A 84 -14.66 14.91 8.10
CA PRO A 84 -14.85 15.16 9.52
C PRO A 84 -16.28 14.86 9.95
N SER A 85 -16.43 14.34 11.17
CA SER A 85 -17.29 14.84 12.27
C SER A 85 -17.61 13.71 13.23
#